data_AF-A0AA50H6G0-F1
#
_entry.id   AF-A0AA50H6G0-F1
#
_cell.length_a   1.000
_cell.length_b   1.000
_cell.length_c   1.000
_cell.angle_alpha   90.00
_cell.angle_beta   90.00
_cell.angle_gamma   90.00
#
_symmetry.space_group_name_H-M   'P 1'
#
loop_
_entity.id
_entity.type
_entity.pdbx_description
1 polymer ?
#
loop_
_entity_poly.entity_id
_entity_poly.type
_entity_poly.pdbx_seq_one_letter_code
_entity_poly.pdbx_strand_id
1 'polypeptide(L)'
;MFPTQDEISAWLPDLLGGLSISLQVTAFSLLIGIPFGLLLALGVLARSRWLQVISLFLVEIGRGAPALVLLQFIYFGLPTTGLTLGSFSAAIIALAWNTGAYTSEIIRASLQSVAHGQREAAEALGLNRFDELRYVLLPQGLRVALPALLGFSILIFQGTSLCFTIALPELVSRAYEIGSTTFRYFPALLAAGVLYAAISIPAALLVSHVEKRAGLYAQR
;
A
#
# COMPACT_ATOMS: atom_id res chain seq x y z
N MET A 1 19.68 14.10 25.05
CA MET A 1 19.77 13.33 23.79
C MET A 1 18.44 12.67 23.45
N PHE A 2 17.74 12.10 24.43
CA PHE A 2 16.34 11.66 24.31
C PHE A 2 15.36 12.79 24.65
N PRO A 3 14.09 12.72 24.17
CA PRO A 3 13.06 13.68 24.55
C PRO A 3 12.72 13.56 26.04
N THR A 4 12.53 14.69 26.72
CA THR A 4 12.06 14.76 28.11
C THR A 4 10.54 14.51 28.18
N GLN A 5 10.01 14.23 29.37
CA GLN A 5 8.57 14.02 29.53
C GLN A 5 7.76 15.26 29.15
N ASP A 6 8.24 16.46 29.51
CA ASP A 6 7.58 17.71 29.15
C ASP A 6 7.54 17.92 27.64
N GLU A 7 8.64 17.63 26.95
CA GLU A 7 8.73 17.71 25.48
C GLU A 7 7.77 16.72 24.81
N ILE A 8 7.72 15.48 25.29
CA ILE A 8 6.77 14.48 24.78
C ILE A 8 5.34 14.99 24.95
N SER A 9 4.99 15.48 26.15
CA SER A 9 3.63 15.96 26.42
C SER A 9 3.23 17.15 25.53
N ALA A 10 4.18 18.04 25.22
CA ALA A 10 3.96 19.19 24.35
C ALA A 10 3.82 18.78 22.87
N TRP A 11 4.62 17.81 22.42
CA TRP A 11 4.68 17.41 21.00
C TRP A 11 3.63 16.38 20.61
N LEU A 12 3.16 15.59 21.58
CA LEU A 12 2.28 14.45 21.33
C LEU A 12 0.99 14.83 20.59
N PRO A 13 0.28 15.94 20.89
CA PRO A 13 -0.92 16.33 20.15
C PRO A 13 -0.66 16.53 18.64
N ASP A 14 0.43 17.23 18.29
CA ASP A 14 0.79 17.50 16.89
C ASP A 14 1.22 16.22 16.17
N LEU A 15 2.02 15.39 16.85
CA LEU A 15 2.44 14.09 16.32
C LEU A 15 1.26 13.14 16.10
N LEU A 16 0.29 13.10 17.02
CA LEU A 16 -0.94 12.32 16.85
C LEU A 16 -1.80 12.87 15.70
N GLY A 17 -1.83 14.19 15.51
CA GLY A 17 -2.44 14.82 14.34
C GLY A 17 -1.79 14.36 13.03
N GLY A 18 -0.46 14.36 12.97
CA GLY A 18 0.30 13.84 11.83
C GLY A 18 0.08 12.34 11.60
N LEU A 19 0.05 11.54 12.66
CA LEU A 19 -0.24 10.10 12.61
C LEU A 19 -1.63 9.82 12.04
N SER A 20 -2.64 10.61 12.44
CA SER A 20 -4.00 10.53 11.89
C SER A 20 -3.99 10.76 10.37
N ILE A 21 -3.25 11.76 9.88
CA ILE A 21 -3.10 12.00 8.44
C ILE A 21 -2.39 10.82 7.75
N SER A 22 -1.31 10.29 8.31
CA SER A 22 -0.63 9.09 7.78
C SER A 22 -1.60 7.91 7.65
N LEU A 23 -2.44 7.66 8.67
CA LEU A 23 -3.44 6.60 8.66
C LEU A 23 -4.53 6.84 7.61
N GLN A 24 -5.00 8.07 7.45
CA GLN A 24 -5.98 8.43 6.42
C GLN A 24 -5.44 8.20 5.01
N VAL A 25 -4.23 8.71 4.72
CA VAL A 25 -3.58 8.48 3.42
C VAL A 25 -3.43 6.98 3.16
N THR A 26 -2.95 6.23 4.15
CA THR A 26 -2.83 4.77 4.06
C THR A 26 -4.17 4.12 3.73
N ALA A 27 -5.23 4.46 4.47
CA ALA A 27 -6.55 3.88 4.31
C ALA A 27 -7.12 4.15 2.90
N PHE A 28 -7.07 5.40 2.43
CA PHE A 28 -7.56 5.75 1.10
C PHE A 28 -6.71 5.13 -0.03
N SER A 29 -5.38 5.13 0.11
CA SER A 29 -4.50 4.51 -0.89
C SER A 29 -4.70 3.00 -0.99
N LEU A 30 -4.95 2.30 0.12
CA LEU A 30 -5.29 0.87 0.11
C LEU A 30 -6.69 0.62 -0.42
N LEU A 31 -7.67 1.43 -0.03
CA LEU A 31 -9.06 1.31 -0.45
C LEU A 31 -9.22 1.47 -1.96
N ILE A 32 -8.42 2.33 -2.59
CA ILE A 32 -8.42 2.54 -4.04
C ILE A 32 -7.45 1.57 -4.71
N GLY A 33 -6.25 1.43 -4.14
CA GLY A 33 -5.15 0.68 -4.73
C GLY A 33 -5.40 -0.81 -4.81
N ILE A 34 -5.94 -1.47 -3.78
CA ILE A 34 -6.19 -2.92 -3.81
C ILE A 34 -7.23 -3.29 -4.88
N PRO A 35 -8.41 -2.63 -4.97
CA PRO A 35 -9.34 -2.87 -6.07
C PRO A 35 -8.72 -2.59 -7.44
N PHE A 36 -7.96 -1.50 -7.57
CA PHE A 36 -7.24 -1.20 -8.81
C PHE A 36 -6.23 -2.30 -9.17
N GLY A 37 -5.50 -2.82 -8.19
CA GLY A 37 -4.58 -3.93 -8.37
C GLY A 37 -5.28 -5.23 -8.77
N LEU A 38 -6.45 -5.52 -8.22
CA LEU A 38 -7.27 -6.65 -8.67
C LEU A 38 -7.67 -6.50 -10.14
N LEU A 39 -8.12 -5.30 -10.55
CA LEU A 39 -8.47 -5.03 -11.94
C LEU A 39 -7.26 -5.19 -12.88
N LEU A 40 -6.09 -4.68 -12.49
CA LEU A 40 -4.85 -4.86 -13.24
C LEU A 40 -4.43 -6.33 -13.32
N ALA A 41 -4.52 -7.08 -12.22
CA ALA A 41 -4.20 -8.51 -12.20
C ALA A 41 -5.06 -9.30 -13.18
N LEU A 42 -6.38 -9.03 -13.19
CA LEU A 42 -7.32 -9.64 -14.13
C LEU A 42 -7.06 -9.20 -15.57
N GLY A 43 -6.71 -7.93 -15.79
CA GLY A 43 -6.34 -7.40 -17.09
C GLY A 43 -5.08 -8.05 -17.67
N VAL A 44 -4.04 -8.27 -16.85
CA VAL A 44 -2.83 -9.01 -17.24
C VAL A 44 -3.13 -10.47 -17.60
N LEU A 45 -4.08 -11.09 -16.89
CA LEU A 45 -4.53 -12.47 -17.13
C LEU A 45 -5.59 -12.58 -18.27
N ALA A 46 -6.03 -11.46 -18.84
CA ALA A 46 -7.07 -11.47 -19.86
C ALA A 46 -6.58 -12.10 -21.18
N ARG A 47 -7.50 -12.76 -21.90
CA ARG A 47 -7.23 -13.29 -23.25
C ARG A 47 -6.97 -12.21 -24.30
N SER A 48 -7.53 -11.02 -24.10
CA SER A 48 -7.35 -9.89 -25.01
C SER A 48 -5.94 -9.34 -24.88
N ARG A 49 -5.16 -9.42 -25.95
CA ARG A 49 -3.78 -8.88 -25.99
C ARG A 49 -3.73 -7.39 -25.68
N TRP A 50 -4.73 -6.62 -26.09
CA TRP A 50 -4.81 -5.19 -25.78
C TRP A 50 -4.95 -4.93 -24.27
N LEU A 51 -5.87 -5.62 -23.60
CA LEU A 51 -6.04 -5.48 -22.15
C LEU A 51 -4.80 -5.93 -21.39
N GLN A 52 -4.19 -7.03 -21.82
CA GLN A 52 -2.97 -7.55 -21.22
C GLN A 52 -1.81 -6.54 -21.33
N VAL A 53 -1.54 -6.00 -22.52
CA VAL A 53 -0.44 -5.06 -22.73
C VAL A 53 -0.65 -3.75 -21.97
N ILE A 54 -1.86 -3.18 -21.99
CA ILE A 54 -2.17 -1.95 -21.23
C ILE A 54 -2.00 -2.19 -19.73
N SER A 55 -2.52 -3.31 -19.22
CA SER A 55 -2.42 -3.62 -17.79
C SER A 55 -0.96 -3.84 -17.38
N LEU A 56 -0.19 -4.58 -18.18
CA LEU A 56 1.25 -4.76 -17.96
C LEU A 56 1.97 -3.41 -17.93
N PHE A 57 1.71 -2.54 -18.90
CA PHE A 57 2.34 -1.22 -18.94
C PHE A 57 2.04 -0.37 -17.67
N LEU A 58 0.78 -0.35 -17.23
CA LEU A 58 0.38 0.36 -15.99
C LEU A 58 1.06 -0.22 -14.74
N VAL A 59 1.20 -1.55 -14.67
CA VAL A 59 1.89 -2.26 -13.58
C VAL A 59 3.39 -1.96 -13.59
N GLU A 60 4.04 -2.06 -14.74
CA GLU A 60 5.49 -1.83 -14.88
C GLU A 60 5.86 -0.39 -14.56
N ILE A 61 5.03 0.60 -14.92
CA ILE A 61 5.24 2.00 -14.50
C ILE A 61 5.13 2.13 -12.98
N GLY A 62 4.07 1.58 -12.39
CA GLY A 62 3.80 1.76 -10.97
C GLY A 62 4.81 1.07 -10.05
N ARG A 63 5.46 0.00 -10.52
CA ARG A 63 6.52 -0.73 -9.80
C ARG A 63 7.93 -0.28 -10.19
N GLY A 64 8.12 0.18 -11.42
CA GLY A 64 9.41 0.60 -11.95
C GLY A 64 9.84 1.99 -11.49
N ALA A 65 8.88 2.86 -11.16
CA ALA A 65 9.16 4.17 -10.59
C ALA A 65 9.22 4.12 -9.05
N PRO A 66 10.22 4.75 -8.40
CA PRO A 66 10.20 4.94 -6.95
C PRO A 66 8.94 5.68 -6.51
N ALA A 67 8.32 5.28 -5.40
CA ALA A 67 7.10 5.94 -4.88
C ALA A 67 7.30 7.44 -4.65
N LEU A 68 8.50 7.85 -4.23
CA LEU A 68 8.88 9.26 -4.11
C LEU A 68 8.78 10.00 -5.45
N VAL A 69 9.25 9.40 -6.55
CA VAL A 69 9.18 10.00 -7.89
C VAL A 69 7.71 10.14 -8.33
N LEU A 70 6.87 9.15 -8.06
CA LEU A 70 5.43 9.23 -8.35
C LEU A 70 4.76 10.37 -7.58
N LEU A 71 5.08 10.53 -6.28
CA LEU A 71 4.58 11.64 -5.47
C LEU A 71 4.95 13.00 -6.08
N GLN A 72 6.22 13.17 -6.43
CA GLN A 72 6.75 14.39 -7.02
C GLN A 72 6.12 14.68 -8.40
N PHE A 73 5.96 13.66 -9.24
CA PHE A 73 5.37 13.80 -10.56
C PHE A 73 3.88 14.19 -10.48
N ILE A 74 3.11 13.58 -9.58
CA ILE A 74 1.70 13.92 -9.44
C ILE A 74 1.52 15.30 -8.81
N TYR A 75 2.32 15.66 -7.81
CA TYR A 75 2.15 16.94 -7.11
C TYR A 75 2.69 18.14 -7.91
N PHE A 76 3.89 18.02 -8.50
CA PHE A 76 4.52 19.13 -9.22
C PHE A 76 4.38 19.05 -10.75
N GLY A 77 4.23 17.85 -11.32
CA GLY A 77 4.10 17.67 -12.77
C GLY A 77 2.68 17.94 -13.27
N LEU A 78 1.66 17.43 -12.59
CA LEU A 78 0.26 17.56 -13.02
C LEU A 78 -0.25 19.01 -13.17
N PRO A 79 0.18 19.99 -12.33
CA PRO A 79 -0.13 21.41 -12.56
C PRO A 79 0.23 21.93 -13.96
N THR A 80 1.26 21.36 -14.62
CA THR A 80 1.65 21.76 -15.98
C THR A 80 0.59 21.43 -17.05
N THR A 81 -0.33 20.50 -16.75
CA THR A 81 -1.48 20.17 -17.61
C THR A 81 -2.74 20.96 -17.23
N GLY A 82 -2.63 21.92 -16.31
CA GLY A 82 -3.76 22.73 -15.82
C GLY A 82 -4.55 22.11 -14.66
N LEU A 83 -4.14 20.95 -14.13
CA LEU A 83 -4.81 20.27 -13.02
C LEU A 83 -3.95 20.37 -11.74
N THR A 84 -4.43 21.13 -10.76
CA THR A 84 -3.77 21.31 -9.47
C THR A 84 -4.43 20.47 -8.39
N LEU A 85 -3.61 19.75 -7.62
CA LEU A 85 -4.06 18.90 -6.53
C LEU A 85 -3.43 19.37 -5.21
N GLY A 86 -4.20 19.30 -4.12
CA GLY A 86 -3.62 19.41 -2.78
C GLY A 86 -2.72 18.22 -2.46
N SER A 87 -1.76 18.41 -1.55
CA SER A 87 -0.77 17.38 -1.18
C SER A 87 -1.42 16.07 -0.70
N PHE A 88 -2.57 16.15 -0.02
CA PHE A 88 -3.33 14.98 0.42
C PHE A 88 -3.87 14.15 -0.75
N SER A 89 -4.54 14.78 -1.71
CA SER A 89 -5.07 14.10 -2.90
C SER A 89 -3.94 13.58 -3.79
N ALA A 90 -2.87 14.36 -3.97
CA ALA A 90 -1.69 13.92 -4.71
C ALA A 90 -1.04 12.69 -4.08
N ALA A 91 -0.90 12.67 -2.75
CA ALA A 91 -0.40 11.52 -2.00
C ALA A 91 -1.28 10.28 -2.23
N ILE A 92 -2.61 10.42 -2.10
CA ILE A 92 -3.53 9.31 -2.30
C ILE A 92 -3.39 8.73 -3.71
N ILE A 93 -3.39 9.55 -4.75
CA ILE A 93 -3.32 9.08 -6.14
C ILE A 93 -1.98 8.39 -6.42
N ALA A 94 -0.86 8.99 -5.99
CA ALA A 94 0.47 8.43 -6.22
C ALA A 94 0.63 7.08 -5.50
N LEU A 95 0.26 7.03 -4.22
CA LEU A 95 0.36 5.81 -3.42
C LEU A 95 -0.70 4.77 -3.82
N ALA A 96 -1.88 5.16 -4.30
CA ALA A 96 -2.89 4.23 -4.81
C ALA A 96 -2.45 3.58 -6.12
N TRP A 97 -1.81 4.32 -7.05
CA TRP A 97 -1.20 3.72 -8.24
C TRP A 97 -0.12 2.73 -7.82
N ASN A 98 0.85 3.16 -7.02
CA ASN A 98 1.92 2.30 -6.54
C ASN A 98 1.34 1.03 -5.86
N THR A 99 0.37 1.21 -4.98
CA THR A 99 -0.35 0.10 -4.34
C THR A 99 -1.00 -0.83 -5.36
N GLY A 100 -1.74 -0.31 -6.33
CA GLY A 100 -2.38 -1.13 -7.35
C GLY A 100 -1.39 -1.94 -8.16
N ALA A 101 -0.26 -1.36 -8.53
CA ALA A 101 0.76 -2.04 -9.31
C ALA A 101 1.47 -3.16 -8.52
N TYR A 102 1.79 -2.95 -7.24
CA TYR A 102 2.37 -4.02 -6.41
C TYR A 102 1.35 -5.09 -6.03
N THR A 103 0.13 -4.69 -5.67
CA THR A 103 -0.92 -5.63 -5.26
C THR A 103 -1.47 -6.44 -6.44
N SER A 104 -1.44 -5.92 -7.67
CA SER A 104 -1.81 -6.71 -8.85
C SER A 104 -0.93 -7.94 -9.02
N GLU A 105 0.35 -7.81 -8.70
CA GLU A 105 1.33 -8.88 -8.83
C GLU A 105 1.21 -9.89 -7.69
N ILE A 106 0.96 -9.41 -6.47
CA ILE A 106 0.59 -10.27 -5.33
C ILE A 106 -0.65 -11.10 -5.67
N ILE A 107 -1.71 -10.45 -6.16
CA ILE A 107 -2.98 -11.10 -6.51
C ILE A 107 -2.77 -12.08 -7.67
N ARG A 108 -2.08 -11.67 -8.74
CA ARG A 108 -1.80 -12.52 -9.91
C ARG A 108 -1.02 -13.77 -9.50
N ALA A 109 0.05 -13.62 -8.73
CA ALA A 109 0.84 -14.75 -8.23
C ALA A 109 -0.01 -15.70 -7.37
N SER A 110 -0.89 -15.14 -6.52
CA SER A 110 -1.77 -15.93 -5.66
C SER A 110 -2.89 -16.64 -6.44
N LEU A 111 -3.39 -16.05 -7.52
CA LEU A 111 -4.33 -16.73 -8.42
C LEU A 111 -3.66 -17.85 -9.22
N GLN A 112 -2.38 -17.69 -9.54
CA GLN A 112 -1.59 -18.70 -10.26
C GLN A 112 -1.11 -19.85 -9.36
N SER A 113 -1.05 -19.66 -8.03
CA SER A 113 -0.67 -20.71 -7.09
C SER A 113 -1.81 -21.67 -6.73
N VAL A 114 -3.06 -21.35 -7.11
CA VAL A 114 -4.19 -22.28 -6.95
C VAL A 114 -3.91 -23.56 -7.75
N ALA A 115 -4.06 -24.71 -7.10
CA ALA A 115 -3.71 -26.01 -7.67
C ALA A 115 -4.37 -26.24 -9.04
N HIS A 116 -3.60 -26.76 -10.01
CA HIS A 116 -4.10 -26.93 -11.37
C HIS A 116 -5.36 -27.81 -11.45
N GLY A 117 -5.46 -28.84 -10.60
CA GLY A 117 -6.63 -29.72 -10.51
C GLY A 117 -7.94 -29.00 -10.17
N GLN A 118 -7.90 -27.82 -9.52
CA GLN A 118 -9.11 -26.99 -9.31
C GLN A 118 -9.65 -26.45 -10.64
N ARG A 119 -8.76 -26.09 -11.57
CA ARG A 119 -9.13 -25.65 -12.91
C ARG A 119 -9.65 -26.81 -13.75
N GLU A 120 -8.99 -27.97 -13.68
CA GLU A 120 -9.42 -29.18 -14.39
C GLU A 120 -10.79 -29.67 -13.89
N ALA A 121 -11.04 -29.62 -12.58
CA ALA A 121 -12.34 -29.95 -12.01
C ALA A 121 -13.44 -28.97 -12.44
N ALA A 122 -13.15 -27.67 -12.48
CA ALA A 122 -14.07 -26.66 -12.99
C ALA A 122 -14.42 -26.91 -14.47
N GLU A 123 -13.43 -27.24 -15.29
CA GLU A 123 -13.59 -27.57 -16.70
C GLU A 123 -14.38 -28.88 -16.91
N ALA A 124 -14.12 -29.91 -16.10
CA ALA A 124 -14.87 -31.17 -16.12
C ALA A 124 -16.35 -31.00 -15.72
N LEU A 125 -16.65 -30.02 -14.87
CA LEU A 125 -18.01 -29.63 -14.50
C LEU A 125 -18.68 -28.71 -15.54
N GLY A 126 -18.00 -28.39 -16.65
CA GLY A 126 -18.53 -27.55 -17.72
C GLY A 126 -18.62 -26.07 -17.38
N LEU A 127 -17.91 -25.60 -16.35
CA LEU A 127 -17.86 -24.17 -16.03
C LEU A 127 -17.15 -23.40 -17.14
N ASN A 128 -17.72 -22.28 -17.56
CA ASN A 128 -17.02 -21.36 -18.45
C ASN A 128 -15.88 -20.63 -17.70
N ARG A 129 -14.98 -19.96 -18.44
CA ARG A 129 -13.81 -19.29 -17.86
C ARG A 129 -14.14 -18.19 -16.84
N PHE A 130 -15.29 -17.53 -16.99
CA PHE A 130 -15.71 -16.49 -16.05
C PHE A 130 -16.22 -17.11 -14.75
N ASP A 131 -16.98 -18.21 -14.84
CA ASP A 131 -17.46 -18.96 -13.68
C ASP A 131 -16.32 -19.67 -12.96
N GLU A 132 -15.36 -20.26 -13.69
CA GLU A 132 -14.11 -20.78 -13.15
C GLU A 132 -13.36 -19.70 -12.35
N LEU A 133 -13.20 -18.50 -12.93
CA LEU A 133 -12.54 -17.38 -12.28
C LEU A 133 -13.30 -16.93 -11.02
N ARG A 134 -14.61 -16.70 -11.14
CA ARG A 134 -15.44 -16.11 -10.09
C ARG A 134 -15.67 -17.04 -8.91
N TYR A 135 -15.97 -18.31 -9.17
CA TYR A 135 -16.40 -19.25 -8.14
C TYR A 135 -15.27 -20.15 -7.62
N VAL A 136 -14.20 -20.35 -8.40
CA VAL A 136 -13.11 -21.25 -8.02
C VAL A 136 -11.83 -20.48 -7.73
N LEU A 137 -11.31 -19.72 -8.70
CA LEU A 137 -9.98 -19.11 -8.57
C LEU A 137 -9.95 -17.90 -7.65
N LEU A 138 -10.87 -16.93 -7.80
CA LEU A 138 -10.87 -15.70 -7.01
C LEU A 138 -11.02 -15.96 -5.50
N PRO A 139 -11.98 -16.77 -5.02
CA PRO A 139 -12.14 -17.00 -3.59
C PRO A 139 -10.94 -17.72 -2.96
N GLN A 140 -10.29 -18.62 -3.70
CA GLN A 140 -9.11 -19.36 -3.22
C GLN A 140 -7.85 -18.48 -3.28
N GLY A 141 -7.59 -17.86 -4.43
CA GLY A 141 -6.42 -17.01 -4.63
C GLY A 141 -6.41 -15.77 -3.74
N LEU A 142 -7.56 -15.14 -3.47
CA LEU A 142 -7.60 -13.99 -2.56
C LEU A 142 -7.33 -14.38 -1.10
N ARG A 143 -7.70 -15.60 -0.67
CA ARG A 143 -7.31 -16.11 0.66
C ARG A 143 -5.79 -16.32 0.75
N VAL A 144 -5.17 -16.79 -0.34
CA VAL A 144 -3.71 -16.93 -0.43
C VAL A 144 -3.02 -15.56 -0.47
N ALA A 145 -3.60 -14.57 -1.16
CA ALA A 145 -3.05 -13.22 -1.27
C ALA A 145 -3.12 -12.43 0.05
N LEU A 146 -4.12 -12.71 0.89
CA LEU A 146 -4.47 -11.89 2.05
C LEU A 146 -3.28 -11.54 2.96
N PRO A 147 -2.41 -12.48 3.40
CA PRO A 147 -1.32 -12.13 4.29
C PRO A 147 -0.28 -11.23 3.63
N ALA A 148 0.01 -11.45 2.35
CA ALA A 148 0.92 -10.61 1.58
C ALA A 148 0.34 -9.19 1.39
N LEU A 149 -0.97 -9.06 1.14
CA LEU A 149 -1.65 -7.77 1.05
C LEU A 149 -1.63 -7.01 2.38
N LEU A 150 -1.81 -7.71 3.51
CA LEU A 150 -1.72 -7.09 4.85
C LEU A 150 -0.27 -6.65 5.16
N GLY A 151 0.73 -7.46 4.83
CA GLY A 151 2.14 -7.08 4.95
C GLY A 151 2.47 -5.85 4.10
N PHE A 152 1.97 -5.80 2.87
CA PHE A 152 2.14 -4.65 1.99
C PHE A 152 1.43 -3.39 2.52
N SER A 153 0.32 -3.54 3.24
CA SER A 153 -0.39 -2.41 3.87
C SER A 153 0.47 -1.70 4.92
N ILE A 154 1.32 -2.44 5.64
CA ILE A 154 2.29 -1.87 6.60
C ILE A 154 3.35 -1.05 5.86
N LEU A 155 3.82 -1.54 4.70
CA LEU A 155 4.78 -0.81 3.87
C LEU A 155 4.19 0.49 3.34
N ILE A 156 2.91 0.50 2.94
CA ILE A 156 2.23 1.73 2.52
C ILE A 156 2.12 2.73 3.67
N PHE A 157 1.77 2.26 4.88
CA PHE A 157 1.76 3.12 6.06
C PHE A 157 3.12 3.77 6.32
N GLN A 158 4.19 2.98 6.33
CA GLN A 158 5.55 3.50 6.48
C GLN A 158 5.94 4.43 5.32
N GLY A 159 5.49 4.11 4.11
CA GLY A 159 5.70 4.91 2.91
C GLY A 159 5.03 6.28 2.93
N THR A 160 4.02 6.51 3.79
CA THR A 160 3.41 7.83 3.95
C THR A 160 4.41 8.90 4.41
N SER A 161 5.50 8.51 5.09
CA SER A 161 6.62 9.39 5.43
C SER A 161 7.24 10.11 4.22
N LEU A 162 7.18 9.52 3.02
CA LEU A 162 7.67 10.16 1.80
C LEU A 162 6.83 11.38 1.41
N CYS A 163 5.58 11.47 1.88
CA CYS A 163 4.68 12.59 1.58
C CYS A 163 5.12 13.89 2.25
N PHE A 164 6.03 13.84 3.24
CA PHE A 164 6.70 15.03 3.76
C PHE A 164 7.34 15.87 2.64
N THR A 165 7.87 15.22 1.60
CA THR A 165 8.54 15.90 0.47
C THR A 165 7.61 16.72 -0.42
N ILE A 166 6.29 16.55 -0.28
CA ILE A 166 5.26 17.36 -0.94
C ILE A 166 4.48 18.22 0.07
N ALA A 167 5.11 18.49 1.23
CA ALA A 167 4.55 19.30 2.31
C ALA A 167 3.19 18.80 2.84
N LEU A 168 2.96 17.49 2.82
CA LEU A 168 1.83 16.92 3.53
C LEU A 168 2.10 16.95 5.04
N PRO A 169 1.17 17.44 5.89
CA PRO A 169 1.37 17.52 7.35
C PRO A 169 1.13 16.15 8.03
N GLU A 170 1.79 15.11 7.53
CA GLU A 170 1.79 13.76 8.13
C GLU A 170 2.82 13.65 9.27
N LEU A 171 2.95 12.47 9.87
CA LEU A 171 3.74 12.24 11.08
C LEU A 171 5.20 12.71 10.99
N VAL A 172 5.93 12.39 9.92
CA VAL A 172 7.32 12.84 9.76
C VAL A 172 7.38 14.36 9.57
N SER A 173 6.45 14.93 8.82
CA SER A 173 6.31 16.37 8.63
C SER A 173 6.15 17.13 9.94
N ARG A 174 5.28 16.65 10.85
CA ARG A 174 5.11 17.23 12.19
C ARG A 174 6.38 17.12 13.03
N ALA A 175 7.09 16.00 12.95
CA ALA A 175 8.37 15.85 13.64
C ALA A 175 9.44 16.83 13.11
N TYR A 176 9.48 17.06 11.79
CA TYR A 176 10.37 18.05 11.17
C TYR A 176 10.01 19.48 11.55
N GLU A 177 8.73 19.81 11.63
CA GLU A 177 8.23 21.12 12.07
C GLU A 177 8.61 21.42 13.53
N ILE A 178 8.44 20.44 14.42
CA ILE A 178 8.91 20.53 15.81
C ILE A 178 10.44 20.67 15.84
N GLY A 179 11.14 19.85 15.05
CA GLY A 179 12.60 19.89 14.97
C GLY A 179 13.14 21.23 14.48
N SER A 180 12.47 21.88 13.54
CA SER A 180 12.89 23.17 12.97
C SER A 180 12.63 24.34 13.91
N THR A 181 11.56 24.30 14.69
CA THR A 181 11.21 25.35 15.66
C THR A 181 11.99 25.23 16.96
N THR A 182 12.26 24.00 17.42
CA THR A 182 12.96 23.74 18.69
C THR A 182 14.45 23.45 18.53
N PHE A 183 14.94 23.27 17.29
CA PHE A 183 16.27 22.75 16.95
C PHE A 183 16.55 21.33 17.48
N ARG A 184 15.51 20.56 17.83
CA ARG A 184 15.61 19.21 18.40
C ARG A 184 15.07 18.13 17.44
N TYR A 185 15.68 18.04 16.26
CA TYR A 185 15.30 17.07 15.22
C TYR A 185 15.35 15.62 15.67
N PHE A 186 16.46 15.17 16.26
CA PHE A 186 16.62 13.77 16.64
C PHE A 186 15.56 13.30 17.66
N PRO A 187 15.33 14.02 18.79
CA PRO A 187 14.25 13.66 19.72
C PRO A 187 12.84 13.64 19.09
N ALA A 188 12.53 14.61 18.23
CA ALA A 188 11.21 14.68 17.56
C ALA A 188 11.02 13.52 16.57
N LEU A 189 12.04 13.20 15.76
CA LEU A 189 12.03 12.07 14.85
C LEU A 189 12.00 10.73 15.59
N LEU A 190 12.66 10.62 16.73
CA LEU A 190 12.58 9.43 17.58
C LEU A 190 11.15 9.23 18.10
N ALA A 191 10.48 10.29 18.56
CA ALA A 191 9.08 10.22 19.00
C ALA A 191 8.15 9.77 17.86
N ALA A 192 8.30 10.34 16.66
CA ALA A 192 7.59 9.89 15.47
C ALA A 192 7.90 8.43 15.11
N GLY A 193 9.16 8.01 15.19
CA GLY A 193 9.57 6.62 14.94
C GLY A 193 8.93 5.63 15.91
N VAL A 194 8.82 5.99 17.19
CA VAL A 194 8.09 5.19 18.19
C VAL A 194 6.61 5.08 17.84
N LEU A 195 5.97 6.15 17.38
CA LEU A 195 4.57 6.11 16.93
C LEU A 195 4.38 5.24 15.68
N TYR A 196 5.28 5.33 14.69
CA TYR A 196 5.28 4.41 13.54
C TYR A 196 5.42 2.96 13.98
N ALA A 197 6.32 2.67 14.93
CA ALA A 197 6.55 1.32 15.46
C ALA A 197 5.34 0.82 16.27
N ALA A 198 4.69 1.68 17.04
CA ALA A 198 3.51 1.36 17.83
C ALA A 198 2.31 0.88 16.99
N ILE A 199 2.25 1.30 15.72
CA ILE A 199 1.27 0.79 14.74
C ILE A 199 1.83 -0.39 13.94
N SER A 200 3.06 -0.27 13.45
CA SER A 200 3.66 -1.23 12.52
C SER A 200 3.96 -2.59 13.16
N ILE A 201 4.45 -2.62 14.41
CA ILE A 201 4.81 -3.87 15.10
C ILE A 201 3.56 -4.70 15.41
N PRO A 202 2.49 -4.16 16.05
CA PRO A 202 1.27 -4.94 16.26
C PRO A 202 0.65 -5.42 14.93
N ALA A 203 0.65 -4.58 13.90
CA ALA A 203 0.16 -4.98 12.58
C ALA A 203 0.98 -6.16 12.01
N ALA A 204 2.31 -6.12 12.11
CA ALA A 204 3.17 -7.21 11.64
C ALA A 204 2.94 -8.52 12.42
N LEU A 205 2.70 -8.44 13.73
CA LEU A 205 2.34 -9.61 14.54
C LEU A 205 0.99 -10.21 14.13
N LEU A 206 0.01 -9.36 13.82
CA LEU A 206 -1.28 -9.79 13.28
C LEU A 206 -1.12 -10.48 11.92
N VAL A 207 -0.28 -9.94 11.03
CA VAL A 207 0.05 -10.57 9.74
C VAL A 207 0.63 -11.96 9.96
N SER A 208 1.63 -12.10 10.84
CA SER A 208 2.25 -13.40 11.14
C SER A 208 1.24 -14.42 11.69
N HIS A 209 0.27 -13.96 12.49
CA HIS A 209 -0.80 -14.83 12.99
C HIS A 209 -1.74 -15.29 11.88
N VAL A 210 -2.09 -14.41 10.94
CA VAL A 210 -2.90 -14.73 9.76
C VAL A 210 -2.16 -15.71 8.84
N GLU A 211 -0.86 -15.52 8.62
CA GLU A 211 -0.01 -16.43 7.84
C GLU A 211 -0.01 -17.86 8.42
N LYS A 212 0.15 -17.98 9.74
CA LYS A 212 0.12 -19.29 10.44
C LYS A 212 -1.22 -19.98 10.29
N ARG A 213 -2.33 -19.24 10.42
CA ARG A 213 -3.69 -19.78 10.24
C ARG A 213 -3.98 -20.20 8.81
N ALA A 214 -3.40 -19.51 7.83
CA ALA A 214 -3.56 -19.83 6.42
C ALA A 214 -2.73 -21.07 5.99
N GLY A 215 -1.94 -21.67 6.89
CA GLY A 215 -1.11 -22.84 6.58
C GLY A 215 0.09 -22.53 5.67
N LEU A 216 0.37 -21.25 5.40
CA LEU A 216 1.40 -20.80 4.45
C LEU A 216 2.83 -20.85 5.02
N TYR A 217 2.99 -21.24 6.28
CA TYR A 217 4.30 -21.37 6.93
C TYR A 217 5.10 -22.60 6.44
N ALA A 218 4.45 -23.57 5.79
CA ALA A 218 5.06 -24.84 5.37
C ALA A 218 5.78 -24.80 4.01
N GLN A 219 5.89 -23.62 3.36
CA GLN A 219 6.48 -23.48 2.02
C GLN A 219 7.57 -22.40 1.90
N ARG A 220 8.19 -21.97 3.01
CA ARG A 220 9.40 -21.14 2.97
C ARG A 220 10.62 -21.90 3.43
#